data_AF-A0A8S2JJ95-F1
#
_entry.id   AF-A0A8S2JJ95-F1
#
_cell.length_a   1.000
_cell.length_b   1.000
_cell.length_c   1.000
_cell.angle_alpha   90.00
_cell.angle_beta   90.00
_cell.angle_gamma   90.00
#
_symmetry.space_group_name_H-M   'P 1'
#
loop_
_entity.id
_entity.type
_entity.pdbx_description
1 polymer ?
#
loop_
_entity_poly.entity_id
_entity_poly.type
_entity_poly.pdbx_seq_one_letter_code
_entity_poly.pdbx_strand_id
1 'polypeptide(L)'
;MPTIPIDPKPTKGVIRSSTSSITLPSSISSTALFPPVKLQPNLIRKINNEYELRTEKSDQLYILSCINEKTKLAQWKNVFQSPLLAIQATKNFIAIVTLNEPQHCSELFVLQRQSGLRLYSNIVLTQTLAGLYISENANNIQRATISLIYITGLLTVFDITRHSMICPIIDVNISHLLPPHASIVDIFTLNHINSDTVCLITSTGHLYGFDNVLKHWTCLFHKHDFVSDFALPPELTSSGPLSTLTKSYGTTMNDDIYQKNLYSSSNRELLVSAYLETQIHRSRVLHSSREYYFWLTSFVRFLASSSLDDKSLKLKSILDHIAEHVHSTPTNSTTSFMPLKTKDEYQNLLNECLTILRNHDDASTLVQHYEQT
;
A
#
# COMPACT_ATOMS: atom_id res chain seq x y z
N MET A 1 -34.14 -39.40 -68.49
CA MET A 1 -33.55 -38.07 -68.78
C MET A 1 -34.66 -37.04 -68.66
N PRO A 2 -34.49 -35.78 -68.19
CA PRO A 2 -33.28 -35.00 -67.85
C PRO A 2 -33.25 -34.55 -66.35
N THR A 3 -32.10 -34.50 -65.68
CA THR A 3 -31.22 -33.33 -65.35
C THR A 3 -31.83 -32.19 -64.52
N ILE A 4 -31.24 -32.04 -63.32
CA ILE A 4 -31.34 -30.94 -62.35
C ILE A 4 -30.87 -29.61 -62.97
N PRO A 5 -31.57 -28.49 -62.74
CA PRO A 5 -30.99 -27.16 -62.84
C PRO A 5 -30.52 -26.63 -61.47
N ILE A 6 -29.36 -26.03 -61.54
CA ILE A 6 -28.47 -25.53 -60.50
C ILE A 6 -29.01 -24.23 -59.87
N ASP A 7 -28.94 -24.14 -58.54
CA ASP A 7 -29.25 -22.93 -57.76
C ASP A 7 -28.34 -21.74 -58.12
N PRO A 8 -28.90 -20.50 -58.21
CA PRO A 8 -28.10 -19.31 -58.45
C PRO A 8 -27.37 -18.84 -57.17
N LYS A 9 -26.09 -18.53 -57.32
CA LYS A 9 -25.20 -17.96 -56.29
C LYS A 9 -25.78 -16.70 -55.65
N PRO A 10 -25.67 -16.50 -54.32
CA PRO A 10 -25.99 -15.23 -53.70
C PRO A 10 -24.88 -14.20 -53.94
N THR A 11 -25.28 -13.09 -54.56
CA THR A 11 -24.49 -11.88 -54.80
C THR A 11 -24.08 -11.19 -53.50
N LYS A 12 -22.81 -10.76 -53.49
CA LYS A 12 -22.14 -9.98 -52.44
C LYS A 12 -22.87 -8.66 -52.15
N GLY A 13 -23.02 -8.35 -50.87
CA GLY A 13 -23.52 -7.04 -50.43
C GLY A 13 -23.66 -6.90 -48.92
N VAL A 14 -22.72 -7.40 -48.12
CA VAL A 14 -22.63 -7.02 -46.69
C VAL A 14 -21.76 -5.78 -46.61
N ILE A 15 -22.39 -4.64 -46.35
CA ILE A 15 -21.74 -3.39 -45.96
C ILE A 15 -21.04 -3.67 -44.63
N ARG A 16 -19.75 -4.02 -44.67
CA ARG A 16 -18.89 -4.00 -43.49
C ARG A 16 -18.55 -2.53 -43.24
N SER A 17 -19.10 -1.95 -42.18
CA SER A 17 -18.57 -0.72 -41.62
C SER A 17 -17.11 -0.99 -41.21
N SER A 18 -16.17 -0.50 -41.99
CA SER A 18 -14.75 -0.54 -41.66
C SER A 18 -14.49 0.48 -40.56
N THR A 19 -14.77 0.13 -39.31
CA THR A 19 -14.16 0.80 -38.16
C THR A 19 -12.70 0.38 -38.12
N SER A 20 -11.84 1.19 -38.72
CA SER A 20 -10.40 1.14 -38.51
C SER A 20 -10.12 1.43 -37.03
N SER A 21 -9.74 0.43 -36.25
CA SER A 21 -9.15 0.67 -34.93
C SER A 21 -7.75 1.22 -35.16
N ILE A 22 -7.51 2.47 -34.74
CA ILE A 22 -6.16 2.97 -34.54
C ILE A 22 -5.60 2.18 -33.35
N THR A 23 -4.89 1.09 -33.63
CA THR A 23 -4.00 0.50 -32.64
C THR A 23 -2.88 1.49 -32.43
N LEU A 24 -2.91 2.21 -31.30
CA LEU A 24 -1.72 2.90 -30.80
C LEU A 24 -0.57 1.89 -30.80
N PRO A 25 0.57 2.17 -31.45
CA PRO A 25 1.74 1.34 -31.25
C PRO A 25 2.06 1.40 -29.75
N SER A 26 1.97 0.27 -29.07
CA SER A 26 2.38 0.16 -27.67
C SER A 26 3.87 0.45 -27.60
N SER A 27 4.24 1.68 -27.30
CA SER A 27 5.61 2.04 -26.96
C SER A 27 5.91 1.55 -25.54
N ILE A 28 6.05 0.24 -25.39
CA ILE A 28 6.74 -0.35 -24.25
C ILE A 28 7.85 -1.18 -24.86
N SER A 29 9.02 -0.57 -24.99
CA SER A 29 10.27 -1.33 -25.09
C SER A 29 10.27 -2.32 -23.91
N SER A 30 10.04 -3.60 -24.20
CA SER A 30 9.87 -4.67 -23.21
C SER A 30 11.21 -5.07 -22.60
N THR A 31 11.91 -4.12 -21.98
CA THR A 31 13.01 -4.45 -21.08
C THR A 31 12.38 -4.98 -19.79
N ALA A 32 12.39 -6.30 -19.60
CA ALA A 32 12.01 -6.90 -18.34
C ALA A 32 12.85 -6.29 -17.22
N LEU A 33 12.21 -5.54 -16.32
CA LEU A 33 12.81 -4.85 -15.19
C LEU A 33 13.08 -5.83 -14.05
N PHE A 34 12.18 -6.80 -13.88
CA PHE A 34 12.30 -7.86 -12.89
C PHE A 34 12.42 -9.24 -13.53
N PRO A 35 13.16 -10.16 -12.90
CA PRO A 35 13.18 -11.55 -13.34
C PRO A 35 11.77 -12.17 -13.20
N PRO A 36 11.31 -12.96 -14.19
CA PRO A 36 10.03 -13.64 -14.09
C PRO A 36 10.06 -14.69 -12.97
N VAL A 37 8.89 -14.95 -12.37
CA VAL A 37 8.76 -16.05 -11.40
C VAL A 37 9.09 -17.37 -12.08
N LYS A 38 10.06 -18.09 -11.52
CA LYS A 38 10.43 -19.42 -12.00
C LYS A 38 9.45 -20.47 -11.50
N LEU A 39 9.19 -21.48 -12.33
CA LEU A 39 8.48 -22.68 -11.95
C LEU A 39 9.12 -23.34 -10.72
N GLN A 40 8.32 -23.60 -9.68
CA GLN A 40 8.77 -24.26 -8.47
C GLN A 40 8.18 -25.67 -8.39
N PRO A 41 8.88 -26.70 -8.91
CA PRO A 41 8.44 -28.08 -8.75
C PRO A 41 8.54 -28.47 -7.26
N ASN A 42 7.47 -29.06 -6.73
CA ASN A 42 7.40 -29.59 -5.36
C ASN A 42 7.67 -28.53 -4.27
N LEU A 43 7.02 -27.37 -4.38
CA LEU A 43 7.00 -26.36 -3.33
C LEU A 43 6.37 -26.91 -2.05
N ILE A 44 7.09 -26.74 -0.95
CA ILE A 44 6.60 -26.90 0.42
C ILE A 44 6.64 -25.54 1.10
N ARG A 45 5.49 -25.06 1.60
CA ARG A 45 5.38 -23.77 2.27
C ARG A 45 4.66 -23.91 3.61
N LYS A 46 5.33 -23.55 4.69
CA LYS A 46 4.74 -23.53 6.03
C LYS A 46 3.96 -22.24 6.27
N ILE A 47 2.82 -22.37 6.94
CA ILE A 47 1.94 -21.26 7.36
C ILE A 47 1.79 -21.36 8.88
N ASN A 48 2.27 -20.34 9.59
CA ASN A 48 2.15 -20.18 11.04
C ASN A 48 2.60 -21.41 11.87
N ASN A 49 3.47 -22.27 11.34
CA ASN A 49 3.90 -23.53 11.97
C ASN A 49 2.74 -24.47 12.37
N GLU A 50 1.57 -24.31 11.75
CA GLU A 50 0.40 -25.15 11.97
C GLU A 50 0.00 -25.91 10.71
N TYR A 51 0.25 -25.32 9.53
CA TYR A 51 -0.13 -25.89 8.25
C TYR A 51 1.04 -25.86 7.26
N GLU A 52 1.05 -26.84 6.38
CA GLU A 52 2.02 -27.02 5.30
C GLU A 52 1.26 -27.12 3.98
N LEU A 53 1.54 -26.21 3.05
CA LEU A 53 1.11 -26.34 1.67
C LEU A 53 2.14 -27.15 0.91
N ARG A 54 1.70 -28.25 0.29
CA ARG A 54 2.56 -29.11 -0.52
C ARG A 54 2.00 -29.24 -1.92
N THR A 55 2.88 -29.06 -2.90
CA THR A 55 2.57 -29.28 -4.31
C THR A 55 3.13 -30.62 -4.76
N GLU A 56 2.35 -31.35 -5.52
CA GLU A 56 2.72 -32.64 -6.11
C GLU A 56 2.32 -32.61 -7.59
N LYS A 57 3.22 -33.09 -8.47
CA LYS A 57 2.90 -33.30 -9.88
C LYS A 57 2.53 -34.78 -10.07
N SER A 58 1.33 -35.04 -10.56
CA SER A 58 0.87 -36.37 -10.94
C SER A 58 0.45 -36.33 -12.40
N ASP A 59 1.20 -37.03 -13.26
CA ASP A 59 1.00 -37.04 -14.71
C ASP A 59 1.03 -35.63 -15.33
N GLN A 60 -0.15 -35.12 -15.71
CA GLN A 60 -0.39 -33.79 -16.30
C GLN A 60 -1.12 -32.84 -15.34
N LEU A 61 -1.38 -33.27 -14.11
CA LEU A 61 -2.10 -32.50 -13.11
C LEU A 61 -1.13 -32.04 -12.01
N TYR A 62 -1.41 -30.84 -11.50
CA TYR A 62 -0.70 -30.23 -10.39
C TYR A 62 -1.63 -30.19 -9.20
N ILE A 63 -1.28 -30.92 -8.14
CA ILE A 63 -2.08 -31.07 -6.94
C ILE A 63 -1.51 -30.16 -5.86
N LEU A 64 -2.34 -29.30 -5.29
CA LEU A 64 -2.03 -28.55 -4.08
C LEU A 64 -2.76 -29.20 -2.90
N SER A 65 -2.01 -29.58 -1.88
CA SER A 65 -2.54 -30.12 -0.64
C SER A 65 -2.24 -29.19 0.53
N CYS A 66 -3.22 -29.00 1.41
CA CYS A 66 -3.03 -28.34 2.69
C CYS A 66 -2.99 -29.39 3.78
N ILE A 67 -1.84 -29.54 4.43
CA ILE A 67 -1.55 -30.55 5.43
C ILE A 67 -1.46 -29.88 6.78
N ASN A 68 -2.12 -30.42 7.80
CA ASN A 68 -1.91 -29.95 9.17
C ASN A 68 -0.58 -30.50 9.70
N GLU A 69 0.33 -29.64 10.17
CA GLU A 69 1.66 -30.06 10.59
C GLU A 69 1.63 -31.03 11.78
N LYS A 70 0.66 -30.88 12.69
CA LYS A 70 0.54 -31.69 13.92
C LYS A 70 0.04 -33.09 13.62
N THR A 71 -0.98 -33.23 12.77
CA THR A 71 -1.60 -34.52 12.46
C THR A 71 -1.01 -35.20 11.22
N LYS A 72 -0.26 -34.46 10.40
CA LYS A 72 0.25 -34.88 9.09
C LYS A 72 -0.82 -35.37 8.11
N LEU A 73 -2.09 -35.12 8.40
CA LEU A 73 -3.22 -35.43 7.54
C LEU A 73 -3.51 -34.24 6.61
N ALA A 74 -3.81 -34.55 5.35
CA ALA A 74 -4.28 -33.55 4.39
C ALA A 74 -5.70 -33.11 4.78
N GLN A 75 -5.87 -31.81 5.03
CA GLN A 75 -7.17 -31.21 5.31
C GLN A 75 -8.02 -31.14 4.04
N TRP A 76 -7.39 -30.77 2.91
CA TRP A 76 -8.01 -30.75 1.59
C TRP A 76 -6.94 -30.83 0.50
N LYS A 77 -7.39 -31.17 -0.71
CA LYS A 77 -6.57 -31.18 -1.94
C LYS A 77 -7.32 -30.46 -3.06
N ASN A 78 -6.59 -29.69 -3.87
CA ASN A 78 -7.08 -29.04 -5.08
C ASN A 78 -6.22 -29.42 -6.27
N VAL A 79 -6.84 -29.46 -7.44
CA VAL A 79 -6.21 -29.90 -8.70
C VAL A 79 -6.18 -28.75 -9.69
N PHE A 80 -5.03 -28.59 -10.34
CA PHE A 80 -4.78 -27.59 -11.37
C PHE A 80 -4.28 -28.30 -12.65
N GLN A 81 -4.76 -27.85 -13.80
CA GLN A 81 -4.34 -28.36 -15.11
C GLN A 81 -3.03 -27.73 -15.59
N SER A 82 -2.67 -26.59 -15.01
CA SER A 82 -1.50 -25.80 -15.39
C SER A 82 -0.47 -25.79 -14.25
N PRO A 83 0.82 -25.69 -14.59
CA PRO A 83 1.87 -25.60 -13.58
C PRO A 83 1.72 -24.37 -12.69
N LEU A 84 2.04 -24.55 -11.41
CA LEU A 84 2.02 -23.52 -10.36
C LEU A 84 3.32 -22.70 -10.42
N LEU A 85 3.19 -21.38 -10.63
CA LEU A 85 4.31 -20.44 -10.66
C LEU A 85 4.61 -19.87 -9.27
N ALA A 86 3.58 -19.36 -8.60
CA ALA A 86 3.71 -18.69 -7.31
C ALA A 86 2.57 -19.10 -6.39
N ILE A 87 2.89 -19.32 -5.11
CA ILE A 87 1.90 -19.59 -4.07
C ILE A 87 2.23 -18.71 -2.88
N GLN A 88 1.23 -17.95 -2.43
CA GLN A 88 1.27 -17.13 -1.22
C GLN A 88 0.07 -17.47 -0.34
N ALA A 89 0.24 -17.42 0.97
CA ALA A 89 -0.81 -17.81 1.89
C ALA A 89 -0.78 -17.00 3.19
N THR A 90 -1.98 -16.74 3.71
CA THR A 90 -2.23 -16.11 5.00
C THR A 90 -3.04 -17.05 5.90
N LYS A 91 -3.53 -16.53 7.04
CA LYS A 91 -4.35 -17.29 7.97
C LYS A 91 -5.66 -17.77 7.32
N ASN A 92 -6.28 -16.99 6.45
CA ASN A 92 -7.58 -17.34 5.87
C ASN A 92 -7.57 -17.54 4.35
N PHE A 93 -6.57 -17.05 3.62
CA PHE A 93 -6.56 -17.04 2.16
C PHE A 93 -5.29 -17.64 1.57
N ILE A 94 -5.40 -18.19 0.36
CA ILE A 94 -4.28 -18.67 -0.44
C ILE A 94 -4.43 -18.08 -1.85
N ALA A 95 -3.39 -17.39 -2.31
CA ALA A 95 -3.27 -16.89 -3.67
C ALA A 95 -2.29 -17.76 -4.46
N ILE A 96 -2.69 -18.15 -5.66
CA ILE A 96 -1.96 -19.10 -6.51
C ILE A 96 -1.93 -18.53 -7.91
N VAL A 97 -0.76 -18.49 -8.53
CA VAL A 97 -0.63 -18.14 -9.95
C VAL A 97 -0.17 -19.36 -10.72
N THR A 98 -0.86 -19.68 -11.81
CA THR A 98 -0.49 -20.75 -12.74
C THR A 98 -0.03 -20.17 -14.08
N LEU A 99 0.69 -20.97 -14.86
CA LEU A 99 1.05 -20.66 -16.24
C LEU A 99 0.29 -21.58 -17.19
N ASN A 100 -0.63 -21.01 -17.96
CA ASN A 100 -1.27 -21.70 -19.06
C ASN A 100 -0.32 -21.66 -20.28
N GLU A 101 0.54 -22.68 -20.39
CA GLU A 101 1.50 -22.80 -21.49
C GLU A 101 0.87 -22.68 -22.89
N PRO A 102 -0.25 -23.36 -23.22
CA PRO A 102 -0.89 -23.24 -24.53
C PRO A 102 -1.31 -21.82 -24.93
N GLN A 103 -1.78 -21.04 -23.95
CA GLN A 103 -2.29 -19.67 -24.18
C GLN A 103 -1.25 -18.59 -23.84
N HIS A 104 -0.06 -19.00 -23.36
CA HIS A 104 0.99 -18.14 -22.84
C HIS A 104 0.47 -17.07 -21.85
N CYS A 105 -0.58 -17.40 -21.09
CA CYS A 105 -1.19 -16.50 -20.13
C CYS A 105 -1.02 -17.04 -18.70
N SER A 106 -0.89 -16.14 -17.73
CA SER A 106 -0.88 -16.50 -16.31
C SER A 106 -2.26 -16.28 -15.72
N GLU A 107 -2.67 -17.15 -14.81
CA GLU A 107 -3.98 -17.07 -14.17
C GLU A 107 -3.84 -17.04 -12.65
N LEU A 108 -4.55 -16.13 -11.99
CA LEU A 108 -4.62 -16.03 -10.54
C LEU A 108 -5.87 -16.77 -10.01
N PHE A 109 -5.64 -17.62 -9.01
CA PHE A 109 -6.63 -18.35 -8.25
C PHE A 109 -6.56 -17.92 -6.79
N VAL A 110 -7.73 -17.70 -6.19
CA VAL A 110 -7.87 -17.35 -4.77
C VAL A 110 -8.71 -18.41 -4.08
N LEU A 111 -8.12 -19.06 -3.08
CA LEU A 111 -8.75 -20.11 -2.30
C LEU A 111 -8.94 -19.68 -0.84
N GLN A 112 -9.99 -20.18 -0.20
CA GLN A 112 -10.14 -20.14 1.24
C GLN A 112 -9.27 -21.22 1.89
N ARG A 113 -8.40 -20.84 2.82
CA ARG A 113 -7.42 -21.74 3.43
C ARG A 113 -8.04 -22.89 4.23
N GLN A 114 -9.19 -22.68 4.89
CA GLN A 114 -9.85 -23.72 5.70
C GLN A 114 -10.44 -24.87 4.88
N SER A 115 -11.09 -24.55 3.76
CA SER A 115 -11.88 -25.50 2.96
C SER A 115 -11.20 -25.89 1.65
N GLY A 116 -10.22 -25.10 1.20
CA GLY A 116 -9.70 -25.16 -0.17
C GLY A 116 -10.70 -24.63 -1.20
N LEU A 117 -11.84 -24.07 -0.77
CA LEU A 117 -12.88 -23.59 -1.68
C LEU A 117 -12.36 -22.40 -2.49
N ARG A 118 -12.59 -22.44 -3.80
CA ARG A 118 -12.30 -21.33 -4.69
C ARG A 118 -13.29 -20.18 -4.44
N LEU A 119 -12.75 -18.99 -4.18
CA LEU A 119 -13.57 -17.80 -3.86
C LEU A 119 -14.02 -17.02 -5.09
N TYR A 120 -13.18 -17.00 -6.13
CA TYR A 120 -13.39 -16.20 -7.35
C TYR A 120 -13.06 -17.00 -8.61
N SER A 121 -13.64 -16.61 -9.74
CA SER A 121 -13.20 -17.04 -11.07
C SER A 121 -11.71 -16.73 -11.29
N ASN A 122 -11.05 -17.45 -12.20
CA ASN A 122 -9.66 -17.16 -12.56
C ASN A 122 -9.55 -15.74 -13.13
N ILE A 123 -8.60 -14.99 -12.60
CA ILE A 123 -8.24 -13.69 -13.16
C ILE A 123 -7.08 -13.95 -14.12
N VAL A 124 -7.31 -13.70 -15.41
CA VAL A 124 -6.26 -13.75 -16.42
C VAL A 124 -5.37 -12.52 -16.24
N LEU A 125 -4.09 -12.75 -16.02
CA LEU A 125 -3.10 -11.70 -15.80
C LEU A 125 -2.69 -11.07 -17.13
N THR A 126 -2.48 -9.75 -17.12
CA THR A 126 -2.18 -8.98 -18.32
C THR A 126 -0.74 -9.16 -18.80
N GLN A 127 0.17 -9.57 -17.91
CA GLN A 127 1.60 -9.68 -18.19
C GLN A 127 2.24 -10.81 -17.36
N THR A 128 3.47 -11.18 -17.72
CA THR A 128 4.27 -12.16 -16.97
C THR A 128 4.54 -11.66 -15.55
N LEU A 129 4.26 -12.52 -14.57
CA LEU A 129 4.44 -12.22 -13.15
C LEU A 129 5.92 -12.27 -12.75
N ALA A 130 6.34 -11.30 -11.94
CA ALA A 130 7.63 -11.25 -11.25
C ALA A 130 7.51 -11.49 -9.73
N GLY A 131 6.37 -11.14 -9.12
CA GLY A 131 6.16 -11.36 -7.67
C GLY A 131 4.68 -11.43 -7.30
N LEU A 132 4.38 -12.27 -6.30
CA LEU A 132 3.06 -12.40 -5.67
C LEU A 132 3.22 -12.14 -4.18
N TYR A 133 2.38 -11.27 -3.64
CA TYR A 133 2.30 -10.96 -2.21
C TYR A 133 0.84 -10.99 -1.77
N ILE A 134 0.62 -11.41 -0.53
CA ILE A 134 -0.69 -11.41 0.09
C ILE A 134 -0.55 -10.84 1.49
N SER A 135 -1.42 -9.91 1.85
CA SER A 135 -1.43 -9.30 3.17
C SER A 135 -2.79 -9.52 3.81
N GLU A 136 -2.79 -9.96 5.06
CA GLU A 136 -4.00 -10.13 5.87
C GLU A 136 -3.70 -9.63 7.29
N ASN A 137 -4.56 -8.75 7.81
CA ASN A 137 -4.40 -8.29 9.19
C ASN A 137 -5.08 -9.26 10.15
N ALA A 138 -4.34 -9.66 11.19
CA ALA A 138 -4.81 -10.56 12.24
C ALA A 138 -5.95 -9.97 13.09
N ASN A 139 -6.01 -8.64 13.23
CA ASN A 139 -6.91 -7.97 14.19
C ASN A 139 -8.22 -7.48 13.58
N ASN A 140 -8.30 -7.36 12.24
CA ASN A 140 -9.52 -6.97 11.56
C ASN A 140 -10.04 -8.15 10.74
N ILE A 141 -11.25 -8.58 11.08
CA ILE A 141 -12.02 -9.55 10.33
C ILE A 141 -12.26 -8.91 8.95
N GLN A 142 -11.68 -9.50 7.89
CA GLN A 142 -12.01 -9.24 6.48
C GLN A 142 -11.39 -8.01 5.79
N ARG A 143 -10.07 -7.77 5.88
CA ARG A 143 -9.36 -7.14 4.74
C ARG A 143 -8.08 -7.88 4.42
N ALA A 144 -8.09 -8.53 3.26
CA ALA A 144 -6.94 -9.19 2.69
C ALA A 144 -6.71 -8.64 1.29
N THR A 145 -5.47 -8.32 0.98
CA THR A 145 -5.07 -7.76 -0.31
C THR A 145 -4.13 -8.70 -1.03
N ILE A 146 -4.25 -8.78 -2.34
CA ILE A 146 -3.29 -9.48 -3.20
C ILE A 146 -2.55 -8.43 -4.00
N SER A 147 -1.23 -8.44 -3.92
CA SER A 147 -0.37 -7.56 -4.71
C SER A 147 0.40 -8.40 -5.73
N LEU A 148 0.29 -8.01 -7.01
CA LEU A 148 0.96 -8.62 -8.14
C LEU A 148 1.98 -7.64 -8.72
N ILE A 149 3.20 -8.10 -8.90
CA ILE A 149 4.25 -7.35 -9.59
C ILE A 149 4.54 -8.05 -10.90
N TYR A 150 4.51 -7.30 -12.00
CA TYR A 150 4.85 -7.81 -13.32
C TYR A 150 6.31 -7.53 -13.67
N ILE A 151 6.83 -8.26 -14.66
CA ILE A 151 8.21 -8.10 -15.13
C ILE A 151 8.52 -6.67 -15.64
N THR A 152 7.52 -5.91 -16.05
CA THR A 152 7.66 -4.50 -16.49
C THR A 152 7.70 -3.50 -15.34
N GLY A 153 7.44 -3.96 -14.12
CA GLY A 153 7.31 -3.15 -12.93
C GLY A 153 5.97 -2.47 -12.74
N LEU A 154 4.92 -2.94 -13.43
CA LEU A 154 3.55 -2.66 -13.04
C LEU A 154 3.21 -3.37 -11.73
N LEU A 155 2.68 -2.64 -10.75
CA LEU A 155 2.10 -3.17 -9.51
C LEU A 155 0.57 -3.08 -9.60
N THR A 156 -0.09 -4.22 -9.44
CA THR A 156 -1.55 -4.29 -9.35
C THR A 156 -1.98 -4.86 -8.01
N VAL A 157 -2.86 -4.16 -7.29
CA VAL A 157 -3.34 -4.58 -5.96
C VAL A 157 -4.85 -4.78 -5.97
N PHE A 158 -5.31 -5.94 -5.52
CA PHE A 158 -6.72 -6.32 -5.42
C PHE A 158 -7.18 -6.43 -3.96
N ASP A 159 -8.41 -6.01 -3.69
CA ASP A 159 -9.10 -6.26 -2.43
C ASP A 159 -9.86 -7.60 -2.51
N ILE A 160 -9.52 -8.56 -1.65
CA ILE A 160 -10.18 -9.87 -1.60
C ILE A 160 -11.56 -9.76 -0.93
N THR A 161 -11.82 -8.76 -0.09
CA THR A 161 -12.97 -8.78 0.82
C THR A 161 -14.11 -7.86 0.38
N ARG A 162 -13.82 -6.82 -0.39
CA ARG A 162 -14.85 -5.90 -0.94
C ARG A 162 -15.71 -6.42 -2.10
N HIS A 163 -15.71 -7.73 -2.37
CA HIS A 163 -16.46 -8.35 -3.47
C HIS A 163 -16.10 -7.78 -4.87
N SER A 164 -15.04 -6.98 -4.96
CA SER A 164 -14.66 -6.23 -6.16
C SER A 164 -13.27 -6.64 -6.67
N MET A 165 -12.96 -7.95 -6.65
CA MET A 165 -11.81 -8.52 -7.39
C MET A 165 -11.85 -8.20 -8.91
N ILE A 166 -12.96 -7.63 -9.38
CA ILE A 166 -13.19 -7.16 -10.75
C ILE A 166 -12.31 -5.95 -11.09
N CYS A 167 -11.95 -5.10 -10.12
CA CYS A 167 -11.17 -3.89 -10.38
C CYS A 167 -10.02 -3.74 -9.37
N PRO A 168 -8.78 -3.52 -9.84
CA PRO A 168 -7.67 -3.27 -8.93
C PRO A 168 -7.82 -1.92 -8.23
N ILE A 169 -7.45 -1.87 -6.94
CA ILE A 169 -7.39 -0.63 -6.15
C ILE A 169 -6.21 0.24 -6.62
N ILE A 170 -5.11 -0.42 -6.98
CA ILE A 170 -3.88 0.19 -7.46
C ILE A 170 -3.48 -0.51 -8.74
N ASP A 171 -3.18 0.26 -9.77
CA ASP A 171 -2.58 -0.20 -11.01
C ASP A 171 -1.57 0.85 -11.49
N VAL A 172 -0.35 0.77 -10.96
CA VAL A 172 0.67 1.83 -11.11
C VAL A 172 2.05 1.22 -11.36
N ASN A 173 2.83 1.83 -12.24
CA ASN A 173 4.21 1.41 -12.49
C ASN A 173 5.14 1.91 -11.38
N ILE A 174 5.86 0.99 -10.74
CA ILE A 174 6.77 1.23 -9.60
C ILE A 174 8.25 1.21 -10.00
N SER A 175 8.57 1.12 -11.30
CA SER A 175 9.97 1.10 -11.78
C SER A 175 10.78 2.32 -11.32
N HIS A 176 10.13 3.48 -11.23
CA HIS A 176 10.73 4.73 -10.78
C HIS A 176 11.12 4.76 -9.29
N LEU A 177 10.57 3.86 -8.46
CA LEU A 177 10.90 3.77 -7.03
C LEU A 177 12.17 2.95 -6.75
N LEU A 178 12.69 2.29 -7.78
CA LEU A 178 13.79 1.35 -7.65
C LEU A 178 15.03 1.91 -8.30
N PRO A 179 16.01 2.33 -7.49
CA PRO A 179 17.35 2.60 -7.98
C PRO A 179 17.93 1.39 -8.75
N PRO A 180 18.94 1.60 -9.61
CA PRO A 180 19.69 0.50 -10.20
C PRO A 180 20.16 -0.48 -9.11
N HIS A 181 19.93 -1.78 -9.33
CA HIS A 181 20.25 -2.87 -8.38
C HIS A 181 19.40 -2.95 -7.11
N ALA A 182 18.41 -2.07 -6.92
CA ALA A 182 17.44 -2.23 -5.85
C ALA A 182 16.44 -3.35 -6.20
N SER A 183 16.07 -4.15 -5.21
CA SER A 183 15.05 -5.18 -5.32
C SER A 183 13.93 -4.92 -4.33
N ILE A 184 12.75 -5.47 -4.60
CA ILE A 184 11.62 -5.41 -3.69
C ILE A 184 11.79 -6.53 -2.66
N VAL A 185 11.77 -6.16 -1.38
CA VAL A 185 11.88 -7.09 -0.26
C VAL A 185 10.50 -7.62 0.09
N ASP A 186 9.55 -6.72 0.31
CA ASP A 186 8.19 -7.09 0.71
C ASP A 186 7.17 -6.03 0.29
N ILE A 187 5.92 -6.47 0.12
CA ILE A 187 4.75 -5.62 -0.08
C ILE A 187 3.64 -6.09 0.84
N PHE A 188 3.14 -5.18 1.67
CA PHE A 188 2.06 -5.46 2.60
C PHE A 188 1.09 -4.29 2.64
N THR A 189 -0.12 -4.52 3.16
CA THR A 189 -1.10 -3.46 3.35
C THR A 189 -1.30 -3.26 4.83
N LEU A 190 -1.14 -2.01 5.29
CA LEU A 190 -1.47 -1.64 6.64
C LEU A 190 -2.97 -1.44 6.74
N ASN A 191 -3.65 -2.46 7.25
CA ASN A 191 -5.10 -2.40 7.49
C ASN A 191 -5.37 -1.96 8.94
N HIS A 192 -4.94 -0.76 9.34
CA HIS A 192 -5.40 -0.19 10.61
C HIS A 192 -6.84 0.33 10.46
N ILE A 193 -7.53 0.56 11.57
CA ILE A 193 -8.99 0.86 11.69
C ILE A 193 -9.53 1.85 10.62
N ASN A 194 -8.68 2.71 10.05
CA ASN A 194 -9.05 3.69 9.04
C ASN A 194 -8.11 3.80 7.82
N SER A 195 -7.11 2.91 7.66
CA SER A 195 -6.13 3.03 6.59
C SER A 195 -6.04 1.76 5.73
N ASP A 196 -5.94 1.98 4.42
CA ASP A 196 -5.74 0.95 3.38
C ASP A 196 -4.44 1.25 2.62
N THR A 197 -3.38 1.60 3.36
CA THR A 197 -2.13 2.06 2.75
C THR A 197 -1.29 0.84 2.35
N VAL A 198 -1.06 0.69 1.05
CA VAL A 198 -0.12 -0.31 0.53
C VAL A 198 1.30 0.20 0.73
N CYS A 199 2.11 -0.61 1.37
CA CYS A 199 3.49 -0.31 1.70
C CYS A 199 4.43 -1.22 0.90
N LEU A 200 5.52 -0.65 0.40
CA LEU A 200 6.55 -1.33 -0.38
C LEU A 200 7.91 -1.11 0.29
N ILE A 201 8.63 -2.20 0.55
CA ILE A 201 9.99 -2.17 1.07
C ILE A 201 10.98 -2.53 -0.03
N THR A 202 12.02 -1.72 -0.16
CA THR A 202 13.14 -1.99 -1.06
C THR A 202 14.37 -2.48 -0.30
N SER A 203 15.26 -3.20 -0.99
CA SER A 203 16.53 -3.69 -0.43
C SER A 203 17.48 -2.57 -0.01
N THR A 204 17.27 -1.36 -0.55
CA THR A 204 18.00 -0.14 -0.15
C THR A 204 17.56 0.42 1.20
N GLY A 205 16.56 -0.17 1.84
CA GLY A 205 16.05 0.27 3.14
C GLY A 205 15.06 1.43 3.06
N HIS A 206 14.53 1.74 1.87
CA HIS A 206 13.39 2.65 1.73
C HIS A 206 12.08 1.89 1.94
N LEU A 207 11.21 2.45 2.78
CA LEU A 207 9.80 2.08 2.91
C LEU A 207 8.96 3.16 2.23
N TYR A 208 8.21 2.77 1.20
CA TYR A 208 7.25 3.63 0.52
C TYR A 208 5.82 3.29 0.91
N GLY A 209 4.97 4.29 1.08
CA GLY A 209 3.52 4.15 1.25
C GLY A 209 2.79 4.75 0.05
N PHE A 210 1.82 4.04 -0.49
CA PHE A 210 0.97 4.55 -1.56
C PHE A 210 -0.19 5.36 -0.99
N ASP A 211 -0.20 6.66 -1.27
CA ASP A 211 -1.31 7.54 -0.95
C ASP A 211 -2.44 7.33 -1.97
N ASN A 212 -3.54 6.73 -1.52
CA ASN A 212 -4.67 6.42 -2.39
C ASN A 212 -5.46 7.67 -2.84
N VAL A 213 -5.36 8.78 -2.09
CA VAL A 213 -6.03 10.05 -2.42
C VAL A 213 -5.24 10.77 -3.50
N LEU A 214 -3.93 10.89 -3.31
CA LEU A 214 -3.05 11.59 -4.25
C LEU A 214 -2.50 10.71 -5.37
N LYS A 215 -2.76 9.40 -5.32
CA LYS A 215 -2.31 8.39 -6.30
C LYS A 215 -0.80 8.46 -6.56
N HIS A 216 -0.03 8.69 -5.49
CA HIS A 216 1.43 8.78 -5.56
C HIS A 216 2.09 7.95 -4.45
N TRP A 217 3.37 7.66 -4.62
CA TRP A 217 4.19 7.01 -3.61
C TRP A 217 4.93 8.04 -2.78
N THR A 218 4.86 7.88 -1.46
CA THR A 218 5.60 8.70 -0.50
C THR A 218 6.63 7.85 0.21
N CYS A 219 7.86 8.36 0.35
CA CYS A 219 8.86 7.73 1.21
C CYS A 219 8.49 7.92 2.69
N LEU A 220 8.13 6.82 3.36
CA LEU A 220 7.76 6.81 4.77
C LEU A 220 8.97 6.62 5.69
N PHE A 221 9.97 5.84 5.31
CA PHE A 221 11.21 5.69 6.08
C PHE A 221 12.37 5.41 5.13
N HIS A 222 13.56 5.80 5.56
CA HIS A 222 14.81 5.42 4.92
C HIS A 222 15.80 5.01 6.01
N LYS A 223 16.51 3.90 5.79
CA LYS A 223 17.52 3.36 6.72
C LYS A 223 18.57 4.40 7.16
N HIS A 224 18.90 5.35 6.30
CA HIS A 224 19.88 6.41 6.59
C HIS A 224 19.24 7.80 6.72
N ASP A 225 17.97 7.85 7.13
CA ASP A 225 17.30 9.12 7.40
C ASP A 225 17.85 9.75 8.69
N PHE A 226 18.73 10.73 8.52
CA PHE A 226 19.35 11.49 9.62
C PHE A 226 18.33 12.25 10.48
N VAL A 227 17.10 12.45 9.98
CA VAL A 227 16.05 13.16 10.70
C VAL A 227 15.39 12.24 11.72
N SER A 228 15.25 10.93 11.45
CA SER A 228 14.60 9.96 12.37
C SER A 228 15.37 9.68 13.67
N ASP A 229 16.59 10.14 13.69
CA ASP A 229 17.65 9.90 14.67
C ASP A 229 17.69 10.97 15.78
N PHE A 230 16.93 12.05 15.62
CA PHE A 230 16.70 12.98 16.72
C PHE A 230 15.82 12.30 17.76
N ALA A 231 16.45 11.85 18.85
CA ALA A 231 15.78 11.36 20.04
C ALA A 231 14.82 12.44 20.55
N LEU A 232 13.55 12.32 20.19
CA LEU A 232 12.49 12.99 20.90
C LEU A 232 12.52 12.56 22.37
N PRO A 233 12.07 13.43 23.29
CA PRO A 233 11.80 13.03 24.66
C PRO A 233 11.06 11.67 24.69
N PRO A 234 11.48 10.72 25.55
CA PRO A 234 10.85 9.39 25.65
C PRO A 234 9.36 9.45 26.02
N GLU A 235 8.87 10.61 26.40
CA GLU A 235 7.48 10.92 26.73
C GLU A 235 6.58 11.07 25.49
N LEU A 236 7.15 11.35 24.31
CA LEU A 236 6.40 11.48 23.06
C LEU A 236 6.21 10.11 22.39
N THR A 237 5.39 9.25 22.99
CA THR A 237 5.04 7.96 22.40
C THR A 237 3.69 8.02 21.69
N SER A 238 3.72 7.96 20.36
CA SER A 238 2.51 7.74 19.56
C SER A 238 2.16 6.25 19.52
N SER A 239 0.87 5.96 19.34
CA SER A 239 0.38 4.59 19.15
C SER A 239 -0.49 4.52 17.89
N GLY A 240 -0.09 3.68 16.94
CA GLY A 240 -0.71 3.57 15.63
C GLY A 240 0.20 2.92 14.56
N PRO A 241 -0.22 2.92 13.29
CA PRO A 241 0.55 2.34 12.18
C PRO A 241 1.94 2.94 12.04
N LEU A 242 2.11 4.25 12.20
CA LEU A 242 3.42 4.89 12.09
C LEU A 242 4.35 4.39 13.20
N SER A 243 3.88 4.37 14.45
CA SER A 243 4.67 3.84 15.58
C SER A 243 5.04 2.36 15.41
N THR A 244 4.14 1.56 14.82
CA THR A 244 4.39 0.14 14.53
C THR A 244 5.46 0.00 13.46
N LEU A 245 5.34 0.76 12.36
CA LEU A 245 6.35 0.80 11.31
C LEU A 245 7.71 1.27 11.83
N THR A 246 7.76 2.33 12.64
CA THR A 246 9.00 2.80 13.25
C THR A 246 9.63 1.74 14.14
N LYS A 247 8.83 0.99 14.92
CA LYS A 247 9.37 -0.10 15.75
C LYS A 247 9.88 -1.26 14.92
N SER A 248 9.11 -1.72 13.95
CA SER A 248 9.43 -2.88 13.12
C SER A 248 10.58 -2.64 12.14
N TYR A 249 10.70 -1.42 11.60
CA TYR A 249 11.63 -1.11 10.51
C TYR A 249 12.59 0.03 10.84
N GLY A 250 12.33 0.86 11.86
CA GLY A 250 13.24 1.89 12.33
C GLY A 250 14.29 1.36 13.32
N THR A 251 13.94 0.41 14.20
CA THR A 251 14.91 -0.11 15.19
C THR A 251 15.92 -1.10 14.60
N THR A 252 15.55 -1.84 13.55
CA THR A 252 16.46 -2.73 12.81
C THR A 252 17.52 -1.98 11.99
N MET A 253 17.46 -0.64 11.99
CA MET A 253 18.32 0.25 11.22
C MET A 253 19.24 1.11 12.11
N ASN A 254 19.09 1.03 13.44
CA ASN A 254 20.00 1.66 14.39
C ASN A 254 21.21 0.76 14.61
N ASP A 255 22.24 0.94 13.79
CA ASP A 255 23.60 0.67 14.26
C ASP A 255 23.92 1.76 15.30
N ASP A 256 24.04 1.35 16.57
CA ASP A 256 24.17 2.15 17.81
C ASP A 256 25.38 3.11 17.89
N ILE A 257 26.03 3.49 16.77
CA ILE A 257 27.39 4.04 16.78
C ILE A 257 27.50 5.55 16.47
N TYR A 258 26.49 6.23 15.88
CA TYR A 258 26.73 7.58 15.30
C TYR A 258 26.00 8.78 15.92
N GLN A 259 25.24 8.63 17.00
CA GLN A 259 24.14 9.58 17.26
C GLN A 259 24.39 10.70 18.29
N LYS A 260 25.44 10.67 19.10
CA LYS A 260 25.49 11.57 20.27
C LYS A 260 26.14 12.94 20.07
N ASN A 261 26.96 13.16 19.04
CA ASN A 261 27.91 14.29 19.05
C ASN A 261 28.05 15.12 17.75
N LEU A 262 27.21 14.98 16.73
CA LEU A 262 27.50 15.58 15.41
C LEU A 262 26.82 16.92 15.08
N TYR A 263 25.87 17.42 15.88
CA TYR A 263 25.11 18.61 15.50
C TYR A 263 25.32 19.78 16.48
N SER A 264 25.71 20.95 15.93
CA SER A 264 25.77 22.20 16.68
C SER A 264 24.41 22.53 17.28
N SER A 265 24.41 23.11 18.48
CA SER A 265 23.20 23.59 19.16
C SER A 265 22.36 24.54 18.30
N SER A 266 23.00 25.24 17.34
CA SER A 266 22.36 26.24 16.47
C SER A 266 21.34 25.69 15.48
N ASN A 267 21.48 24.43 15.03
CA ASN A 267 20.59 23.85 14.01
C ASN A 267 19.58 22.86 14.59
N ARG A 268 19.58 22.67 15.92
CA ARG A 268 18.74 21.68 16.59
C ARG A 268 17.25 21.97 16.41
N GLU A 269 16.82 23.23 16.54
CA GLU A 269 15.41 23.60 16.39
C GLU A 269 14.90 23.38 14.95
N LEU A 270 15.72 23.70 13.95
CA LEU A 270 15.38 23.44 12.54
C LEU A 270 15.22 21.94 12.26
N LEU A 271 16.11 21.10 12.80
CA LEU A 271 16.05 19.65 12.63
C LEU A 271 14.84 19.03 13.34
N VAL A 272 14.50 19.52 14.53
CA VAL A 272 13.28 19.10 15.25
C VAL A 272 12.02 19.54 14.49
N SER A 273 11.99 20.75 13.92
CA SER A 273 10.88 21.20 13.06
C SER A 273 10.70 20.27 11.86
N ALA A 274 11.78 19.98 11.13
CA ALA A 274 11.74 19.11 9.95
C ALA A 274 11.29 17.67 10.30
N TYR A 275 11.73 17.16 11.46
CA TYR A 275 11.27 15.86 11.97
C TYR A 275 9.77 15.86 12.22
N LEU A 276 9.25 16.84 12.96
CA LEU A 276 7.83 16.91 13.32
C LEU A 276 6.94 17.08 12.08
N GLU A 277 7.34 17.94 11.13
CA GLU A 277 6.68 18.09 9.83
C GLU A 277 6.64 16.75 9.07
N THR A 278 7.76 16.01 9.09
CA THR A 278 7.86 14.69 8.47
C THR A 278 6.93 13.67 9.14
N GLN A 279 6.82 13.65 10.48
CA GLN A 279 5.90 12.73 11.18
C GLN A 279 4.42 13.07 10.90
N ILE A 280 4.07 14.36 10.80
CA ILE A 280 2.73 14.82 10.39
C ILE A 280 2.43 14.30 8.98
N HIS A 281 3.37 14.44 8.05
CA HIS A 281 3.20 13.96 6.68
C HIS A 281 3.06 12.44 6.61
N ARG A 282 3.89 11.69 7.32
CA ARG A 282 3.84 10.21 7.36
C ARG A 282 2.52 9.70 7.94
N SER A 283 2.07 10.28 9.06
CA SER A 283 0.79 9.92 9.68
C SER A 283 -0.41 10.23 8.79
N ARG A 284 -0.32 11.28 7.96
CA ARG A 284 -1.31 11.62 6.93
C ARG A 284 -1.39 10.56 5.82
N VAL A 285 -0.25 10.17 5.24
CA VAL A 285 -0.18 9.13 4.18
C VAL A 285 -0.68 7.77 4.70
N LEU A 286 -0.42 7.49 5.97
CA LEU A 286 -0.91 6.29 6.66
C LEU A 286 -2.37 6.41 7.10
N HIS A 287 -3.07 7.50 6.79
CA HIS A 287 -4.44 7.81 7.21
C HIS A 287 -4.70 7.56 8.71
N SER A 288 -3.69 7.87 9.54
CA SER A 288 -3.74 7.64 10.98
C SER A 288 -4.17 8.93 11.69
N SER A 289 -5.48 9.10 11.89
CA SER A 289 -6.06 10.29 12.54
C SER A 289 -5.46 10.57 13.91
N ARG A 290 -5.29 9.53 14.73
CA ARG A 290 -4.73 9.65 16.09
C ARG A 290 -3.26 10.09 16.09
N GLU A 291 -2.43 9.49 15.22
CA GLU A 291 -1.02 9.86 15.15
C GLU A 291 -0.84 11.23 14.52
N TYR A 292 -1.66 11.56 13.52
CA TYR A 292 -1.69 12.89 12.93
C TYR A 292 -2.03 13.96 13.97
N TYR A 293 -3.08 13.74 14.75
CA TYR A 293 -3.47 14.62 15.85
C TYR A 293 -2.31 14.83 16.83
N PHE A 294 -1.71 13.73 17.29
CA PHE A 294 -0.59 13.75 18.24
C PHE A 294 0.63 14.51 17.70
N TRP A 295 1.04 14.24 16.46
CA TRP A 295 2.21 14.87 15.86
C TRP A 295 1.97 16.35 15.56
N LEU A 296 0.77 16.72 15.13
CA LEU A 296 0.42 18.10 14.85
C LEU A 296 0.36 18.94 16.13
N THR A 297 -0.27 18.45 17.20
CA THR A 297 -0.31 19.19 18.47
C THR A 297 1.07 19.27 19.11
N SER A 298 1.92 18.23 18.95
CA SER A 298 3.33 18.28 19.35
C SER A 298 4.11 19.31 18.56
N PHE A 299 3.85 19.45 17.26
CA PHE A 299 4.47 20.49 16.44
C PHE A 299 4.04 21.89 16.83
N VAL A 300 2.75 22.10 17.14
CA VAL A 300 2.25 23.39 17.64
C VAL A 300 2.90 23.74 18.99
N ARG A 301 3.02 22.79 19.94
CA ARG A 301 3.75 22.98 21.21
C ARG A 301 5.21 23.38 20.97
N PHE A 302 5.87 22.70 20.03
CA PHE A 302 7.24 23.02 19.65
C PHE A 302 7.35 24.43 19.06
N LEU A 303 6.52 24.78 18.07
CA LEU A 303 6.54 26.11 17.45
C LEU A 303 6.28 27.22 18.47
N ALA A 304 5.34 27.01 19.41
CA ALA A 304 5.02 27.98 20.45
C ALA A 304 6.20 28.27 21.40
N SER A 305 7.05 27.27 21.65
CA SER A 305 8.23 27.38 22.53
C SER A 305 9.55 27.64 21.80
N SER A 306 9.58 27.48 20.47
CA SER A 306 10.79 27.65 19.66
C SER A 306 11.19 29.12 19.45
N SER A 307 12.48 29.31 19.12
CA SER A 307 13.07 30.60 18.74
C SER A 307 13.14 30.82 17.22
N LEU A 308 12.46 29.97 16.44
CA LEU A 308 12.46 30.02 14.98
C LEU A 308 11.79 31.30 14.45
N ASP A 309 12.45 31.98 13.52
CA ASP A 309 11.97 33.23 12.91
C ASP A 309 10.65 33.04 12.14
N ASP A 310 10.43 31.86 11.54
CA ASP A 310 9.27 31.53 10.72
C ASP A 310 8.08 30.94 11.51
N LYS A 311 8.19 30.84 12.85
CA LYS A 311 7.19 30.16 13.71
C LYS A 311 5.78 30.73 13.55
N SER A 312 5.64 32.05 13.46
CA SER A 312 4.35 32.74 13.38
C SER A 312 3.63 32.45 12.06
N LEU A 313 4.37 32.42 10.95
CA LEU A 313 3.85 32.08 9.63
C LEU A 313 3.42 30.61 9.57
N LYS A 314 4.22 29.70 10.12
CA LYS A 314 3.89 28.27 10.20
C LYS A 314 2.64 28.03 11.05
N LEU A 315 2.56 28.62 12.24
CA LEU A 315 1.39 28.53 13.11
C LEU A 315 0.14 29.07 12.43
N LYS A 316 0.23 30.25 11.79
CA LYS A 316 -0.88 30.82 11.04
C LYS A 316 -1.34 29.89 9.93
N SER A 317 -0.44 29.35 9.11
CA SER A 317 -0.79 28.44 8.02
C SER A 317 -1.47 27.16 8.53
N ILE A 318 -1.07 26.64 9.68
CA ILE A 318 -1.69 25.46 10.30
C ILE A 318 -3.12 25.81 10.75
N LEU A 319 -3.30 26.92 11.46
CA LEU A 319 -4.61 27.32 11.97
C LEU A 319 -5.58 27.72 10.86
N ASP A 320 -5.14 28.46 9.85
CA ASP A 320 -5.92 28.82 8.65
C ASP A 320 -6.46 27.54 8.00
N HIS A 321 -5.58 26.54 7.81
CA HIS A 321 -5.96 25.28 7.18
C HIS A 321 -6.95 24.47 8.02
N ILE A 322 -6.78 24.41 9.35
CA ILE A 322 -7.74 23.72 10.24
C ILE A 322 -9.10 24.44 10.24
N ALA A 323 -9.09 25.77 10.36
CA ALA A 323 -10.30 26.59 10.40
C ALA A 323 -11.11 26.48 9.10
N GLU A 324 -10.45 26.48 7.94
CA GLU A 324 -11.11 26.26 6.64
C GLU A 324 -11.96 24.97 6.64
N HIS A 325 -11.45 23.89 7.24
CA HIS A 325 -12.16 22.61 7.30
C HIS A 325 -13.32 22.61 8.31
N VAL A 326 -13.23 23.38 9.40
CA VAL A 326 -14.33 23.60 10.34
C VAL A 326 -15.49 24.34 9.65
N HIS A 327 -15.19 25.42 8.93
CA HIS A 327 -16.18 26.31 8.34
C HIS A 327 -16.67 25.87 6.94
N SER A 328 -15.98 24.96 6.25
CA SER A 328 -16.40 24.45 4.93
C SER A 328 -17.76 23.73 4.96
N THR A 329 -18.68 24.05 4.05
CA THR A 329 -19.95 23.30 3.88
C THR A 329 -19.66 21.92 3.26
N PRO A 330 -20.42 20.85 3.59
CA PRO A 330 -20.12 19.46 3.21
C PRO A 330 -20.24 19.16 1.70
N THR A 331 -20.37 20.17 0.85
CA THR A 331 -20.48 20.05 -0.60
C THR A 331 -19.14 20.43 -1.23
N ASN A 332 -18.37 19.41 -1.64
CA ASN A 332 -17.19 19.48 -2.53
C ASN A 332 -15.78 19.45 -1.89
N SER A 333 -15.54 18.71 -0.80
CA SER A 333 -14.16 18.40 -0.39
C SER A 333 -13.63 17.13 -1.06
N THR A 334 -13.45 17.18 -2.39
CA THR A 334 -12.58 16.21 -3.11
C THR A 334 -11.09 16.34 -2.72
N THR A 335 -10.78 17.25 -1.80
CA THR A 335 -9.43 17.63 -1.34
C THR A 335 -9.30 17.56 0.19
N SER A 336 -9.98 16.62 0.87
CA SER A 336 -9.70 16.39 2.30
C SER A 336 -8.31 15.78 2.45
N PHE A 337 -7.29 16.64 2.51
CA PHE A 337 -5.89 16.28 2.67
C PHE A 337 -5.60 15.73 4.07
N MET A 338 -6.51 15.90 5.03
CA MET A 338 -6.31 15.50 6.42
C MET A 338 -7.01 14.17 6.75
N PRO A 339 -6.43 13.36 7.64
CA PRO A 339 -6.98 12.04 8.00
C PRO A 339 -8.19 12.14 8.95
N LEU A 340 -8.61 13.35 9.34
CA LEU A 340 -9.79 13.60 10.15
C LEU A 340 -11.03 13.65 9.24
N LYS A 341 -12.10 12.97 9.67
CA LYS A 341 -13.28 12.72 8.84
C LYS A 341 -14.47 13.60 9.23
N THR A 342 -14.51 14.11 10.45
CA THR A 342 -15.65 14.87 10.97
C THR A 342 -15.27 16.30 11.31
N LYS A 343 -16.21 17.24 11.13
CA LYS A 343 -16.04 18.64 11.56
C LYS A 343 -15.70 18.74 13.04
N ASP A 344 -16.30 17.90 13.88
CA ASP A 344 -16.04 17.87 15.31
C ASP A 344 -14.59 17.50 15.63
N GLU A 345 -13.98 16.60 14.86
CA GLU A 345 -12.55 16.29 14.99
C GLU A 345 -11.66 17.50 14.66
N TYR A 346 -11.99 18.26 13.61
CA TYR A 346 -11.29 19.51 13.28
C TYR A 346 -11.49 20.58 14.35
N GLN A 347 -12.71 20.73 14.87
CA GLN A 347 -13.01 21.68 15.95
C GLN A 347 -12.23 21.33 17.23
N ASN A 348 -12.18 20.05 17.59
CA ASN A 348 -11.44 19.58 18.76
C ASN A 348 -9.93 19.81 18.59
N LEU A 349 -9.40 19.59 17.39
CA LEU A 349 -8.00 19.88 17.07
C LEU A 349 -7.71 21.38 17.17
N LEU A 350 -8.57 22.23 16.59
CA LEU A 350 -8.44 23.69 16.68
C LEU A 350 -8.43 24.16 18.13
N ASN A 351 -9.39 23.69 18.94
CA ASN A 351 -9.50 24.02 20.36
C ASN A 351 -8.26 23.60 21.16
N GLU A 352 -7.69 22.41 20.90
CA GLU A 352 -6.44 21.99 21.56
C GLU A 352 -5.27 22.87 21.14
N CYS A 353 -5.12 23.19 19.85
CA CYS A 353 -4.09 24.10 19.35
C CYS A 353 -4.19 25.49 20.00
N LEU A 354 -5.39 26.07 20.09
CA LEU A 354 -5.60 27.36 20.75
C LEU A 354 -5.29 27.29 22.25
N THR A 355 -5.65 26.19 22.92
CA THR A 355 -5.34 25.99 24.35
C THR A 355 -3.83 25.93 24.58
N ILE A 356 -3.07 25.28 23.68
CA ILE A 356 -1.61 25.26 23.74
C ILE A 356 -1.06 26.68 23.59
N LEU A 357 -1.53 27.43 22.58
CA LEU A 357 -1.04 28.78 22.29
C LEU A 357 -1.37 29.80 23.38
N ARG A 358 -2.50 29.66 24.08
CA ARG A 358 -2.87 30.53 25.23
C ARG A 358 -1.85 30.51 26.36
N ASN A 359 -1.10 29.42 26.50
CA ASN A 359 -0.07 29.30 27.53
C ASN A 359 1.24 30.03 27.16
N HIS A 360 1.30 30.68 25.99
CA HIS A 360 2.48 31.40 25.50
C HIS A 360 2.11 32.85 25.09
N ASP A 361 2.73 33.84 25.74
CA ASP A 361 2.38 35.26 25.61
C ASP A 361 2.51 35.80 24.16
N ASP A 362 3.47 35.26 23.40
CA ASP A 362 3.79 35.64 22.02
C ASP A 362 2.68 35.32 21.00
N ALA A 363 1.71 34.48 21.35
CA ALA A 363 0.66 34.01 20.43
C ALA A 363 -0.72 34.63 20.68
N SER A 364 -0.84 35.56 21.63
CA SER A 364 -2.11 36.15 22.09
C SER A 364 -2.94 36.82 20.99
N THR A 365 -2.32 37.52 20.05
CA THR A 365 -2.99 38.17 18.91
C THR A 365 -3.55 37.16 17.91
N LEU A 366 -2.84 36.05 17.69
CA LEU A 366 -3.24 34.97 16.81
C LEU A 366 -4.46 34.24 17.41
N VAL A 367 -4.40 33.94 18.72
CA VAL A 367 -5.50 33.27 19.44
C VAL A 367 -6.79 34.09 19.37
N GLN A 368 -6.72 35.41 19.60
CA GLN A 368 -7.89 36.29 19.51
C GLN A 368 -8.55 36.30 18.12
N HIS A 369 -7.77 36.15 17.05
CA HIS A 369 -8.29 36.12 15.69
C HIS A 369 -9.18 34.90 15.44
N TYR A 370 -8.72 33.72 15.84
CA TYR A 370 -9.42 32.46 15.59
C TYR A 370 -10.53 32.14 16.60
N GLU A 371 -10.61 32.84 17.73
CA GLU A 371 -11.74 32.76 18.66
C GLU A 371 -12.94 33.61 18.24
N GLN A 372 -12.73 34.58 17.34
CA GLN A 372 -13.77 35.50 16.85
C GLN A 372 -14.41 35.05 15.53
N THR A 373 -13.74 34.15 14.80
CA THR A 373 -14.22 33.46 13.60
C THR A 373 -14.89 32.14 13.96
#